data_AF-A0A2S9F6Y4-F1
#
_entry.id   AF-A0A2S9F6Y4-F1
#
_cell.length_a   1.000
_cell.length_b   1.000
_cell.length_c   1.000
_cell.angle_alpha   90.00
_cell.angle_beta   90.00
_cell.angle_gamma   90.00
#
_symmetry.space_group_name_H-M   'P 1'
#
loop_
_entity.id
_entity.type
_entity.pdbx_description
1 polymer ?
#
loop_
_entity_poly.entity_id
_entity_poly.type
_entity_poly.pdbx_seq_one_letter_code
_entity_poly.pdbx_strand_id
1 'polypeptide(L)'
;LDDDGRIVLIHQYRHPYGRRLWELPAGLLDAGGEAPHDSAARELAEEVGLAAQTWRTLVDLDSAPGFCDESVRVFLATGLSEVGRPDAHDEEADLEVRRFELADAVAKVYSGDIVNSISVAGILAVHAMPDAEALRPADAPWPDRPTAFARRMGHL
;
A
#
# COMPACT_ATOMS: atom_id res chain seq x y z
N LEU A 1 0.20 2.25 10.32
CA LEU A 1 -0.04 3.33 11.31
C LEU A 1 0.69 2.92 12.57
N ASP A 2 1.67 3.70 13.01
CA ASP A 2 2.38 3.43 14.27
C ASP A 2 1.59 3.98 15.48
N ASP A 3 2.08 3.67 16.68
CA ASP A 3 1.44 4.06 17.94
C ASP A 3 1.47 5.58 18.19
N ASP A 4 2.33 6.32 17.47
CA ASP A 4 2.40 7.78 17.49
C ASP A 4 1.44 8.43 16.47
N GLY A 5 0.67 7.63 15.73
CA GLY A 5 -0.28 8.14 14.73
C GLY A 5 0.38 8.53 13.40
N ARG A 6 1.58 8.02 13.11
CA ARG A 6 2.30 8.27 11.86
C ARG A 6 2.09 7.16 10.85
N ILE A 7 2.19 7.53 9.58
CA ILE A 7 2.20 6.60 8.46
C ILE A 7 3.59 6.54 7.85
N VAL A 8 3.90 5.42 7.20
CA VAL A 8 5.16 5.23 6.48
C VAL A 8 4.87 5.39 4.99
N LEU A 9 5.66 6.23 4.32
CA LEU A 9 5.61 6.43 2.88
C LEU A 9 7.00 6.17 2.29
N ILE A 10 6.99 5.79 1.02
CA ILE A 10 8.18 5.59 0.19
C ILE A 10 8.26 6.66 -0.89
N HIS A 11 9.46 7.07 -1.28
CA HIS A 11 9.68 8.08 -2.30
C HIS A 11 10.19 7.44 -3.59
N GLN A 12 9.28 6.86 -4.36
CA GLN A 12 9.60 6.05 -5.51
C GLN A 12 9.69 6.87 -6.80
N TYR A 13 10.71 6.62 -7.63
CA TYR A 13 10.79 7.22 -8.96
C TYR A 13 9.80 6.54 -9.91
N ARG A 14 8.93 7.32 -10.56
CA ARG A 14 7.99 6.81 -11.56
C ARG A 14 8.38 7.34 -12.93
N HIS A 15 8.93 6.44 -13.77
CA HIS A 15 9.39 6.78 -15.12
C HIS A 15 8.35 7.53 -15.98
N PRO A 16 7.05 7.15 -15.99
CA PRO A 16 6.04 7.87 -16.77
C PRO A 16 5.89 9.36 -16.43
N TYR A 17 6.22 9.75 -15.20
CA TYR A 17 6.15 11.14 -14.73
C TYR A 17 7.52 11.84 -14.68
N GLY A 18 8.62 11.12 -14.92
CA GLY A 18 9.97 11.66 -14.88
C GLY A 18 10.39 12.23 -13.51
N ARG A 19 9.71 11.84 -12.42
CA ARG A 19 9.95 12.35 -11.07
C ARG A 19 9.60 11.32 -10.00
N ARG A 20 10.00 11.61 -8.76
CA ARG A 20 9.63 10.81 -7.60
C ARG A 20 8.25 11.20 -7.06
N LEU A 21 7.51 10.21 -6.58
CA LEU A 21 6.21 10.34 -5.94
C LEU A 21 6.32 9.79 -4.51
N TRP A 22 5.65 10.43 -3.57
CA TRP A 22 5.39 9.85 -2.26
C TRP A 22 4.25 8.86 -2.37
N GLU A 23 4.52 7.61 -2.01
CA GLU A 23 3.60 6.49 -2.16
C GLU A 23 3.49 5.66 -0.87
N LEU A 24 2.37 4.98 -0.67
CA LEU A 24 2.28 3.91 0.32
C LEU A 24 3.18 2.74 -0.11
N PRO A 25 3.75 1.97 0.84
CA PRO A 25 4.38 0.70 0.51
C PRO A 25 3.39 -0.20 -0.22
N ALA A 26 3.79 -0.74 -1.36
CA ALA A 26 2.89 -1.48 -2.25
C ALA A 26 3.68 -2.34 -3.24
N GLY A 27 3.34 -3.62 -3.30
CA GLY A 27 3.82 -4.52 -4.34
C GLY A 27 2.71 -5.26 -5.05
N LEU A 28 3.11 -5.99 -6.09
CA LEU A 28 2.19 -6.82 -6.88
C LEU A 28 1.83 -8.07 -6.10
N LEU A 29 0.56 -8.50 -6.21
CA LEU A 29 0.16 -9.81 -5.70
C LEU A 29 0.97 -10.88 -6.41
N ASP A 30 1.58 -11.79 -5.64
CA ASP A 30 2.13 -13.00 -6.24
C ASP A 30 0.98 -13.80 -6.86
N ALA A 31 1.25 -14.30 -8.05
CA ALA A 31 0.29 -14.97 -8.88
C ALA A 31 -0.03 -16.39 -8.37
N GLY A 32 0.73 -16.91 -7.40
CA GLY A 32 0.56 -18.23 -6.79
C GLY A 32 -0.67 -18.43 -5.88
N GLY A 33 -1.64 -17.52 -5.88
CA GLY A 33 -2.88 -17.66 -5.09
C GLY A 33 -2.72 -17.33 -3.60
N GLU A 34 -1.62 -16.65 -3.23
CA GLU A 34 -1.40 -16.15 -1.87
C GLU A 34 -2.56 -15.25 -1.40
N ALA A 35 -2.82 -15.26 -0.09
CA ALA A 35 -3.81 -14.38 0.50
C ALA A 35 -3.30 -12.92 0.39
N PRO A 36 -4.13 -11.95 -0.02
CA PRO A 36 -3.66 -10.59 -0.25
C PRO A 36 -2.93 -9.92 0.92
N HIS A 37 -3.26 -10.29 2.16
CA HIS A 37 -2.61 -9.74 3.35
C HIS A 37 -1.21 -10.33 3.59
N ASP A 38 -0.95 -11.57 3.19
CA ASP A 38 0.38 -12.19 3.30
C ASP A 38 1.35 -11.49 2.33
N SER A 39 0.89 -11.27 1.09
CA SER A 39 1.63 -10.47 0.10
C SER A 39 1.91 -9.06 0.62
N ALA A 40 0.90 -8.38 1.19
CA ALA A 40 1.11 -7.05 1.76
C ALA A 40 2.09 -7.04 2.95
N ALA A 41 2.12 -8.09 3.76
CA ALA A 41 3.06 -8.23 4.87
C ALA A 41 4.50 -8.45 4.39
N ARG A 42 4.69 -9.25 3.31
CA ARG A 42 5.99 -9.42 2.66
C ARG A 42 6.53 -8.11 2.12
N GLU A 43 5.73 -7.38 1.34
CA GLU A 43 6.12 -6.09 0.75
C GLU A 43 6.44 -5.05 1.84
N LEU A 44 5.67 -5.01 2.94
CA LEU A 44 5.97 -4.14 4.08
C LEU A 44 7.35 -4.44 4.70
N ALA A 45 7.74 -5.72 4.78
CA ALA A 45 9.05 -6.09 5.29
C ALA A 45 10.17 -5.75 4.28
N GLU A 46 9.95 -5.99 2.99
CA GLU A 46 10.95 -5.79 1.93
C GLU A 46 11.21 -4.30 1.63
N GLU A 47 10.15 -3.49 1.52
CA GLU A 47 10.30 -2.08 1.14
C GLU A 47 10.68 -1.19 2.32
N VAL A 48 10.10 -1.44 3.51
CA VAL A 48 10.22 -0.53 4.66
C VAL A 48 10.76 -1.18 5.94
N GLY A 49 11.05 -2.48 5.94
CA GLY A 49 11.68 -3.17 7.08
C GLY A 49 10.76 -3.33 8.29
N LEU A 50 9.44 -3.36 8.07
CA LEU A 50 8.44 -3.43 9.14
C LEU A 50 7.60 -4.70 9.05
N ALA A 51 7.23 -5.21 10.22
CA ALA A 51 6.16 -6.18 10.40
C ALA A 51 4.99 -5.54 11.16
N ALA A 52 3.81 -6.13 11.04
CA ALA A 52 2.61 -5.67 11.72
C ALA A 52 1.84 -6.83 12.36
N GLN A 53 1.32 -6.60 13.56
CA GLN A 53 0.57 -7.61 14.31
C GLN A 53 -0.90 -7.72 13.86
N THR A 54 -1.50 -6.61 13.46
CA THR A 54 -2.92 -6.55 13.09
C THR A 54 -3.09 -5.97 11.70
N TRP A 55 -3.94 -6.63 10.91
CA TRP A 55 -4.26 -6.27 9.53
C TRP A 55 -5.77 -6.16 9.36
N ARG A 56 -6.23 -5.04 8.78
CA ARG A 56 -7.62 -4.82 8.39
C ARG A 56 -7.68 -4.30 6.96
N THR A 57 -8.73 -4.63 6.22
CA THR A 57 -8.95 -4.06 4.89
C THR A 57 -9.44 -2.62 5.05
N LEU A 58 -8.62 -1.64 4.64
CA LEU A 58 -8.93 -0.22 4.77
C LEU A 58 -9.84 0.25 3.64
N VAL A 59 -9.41 0.10 2.39
CA VAL A 59 -10.14 0.56 1.20
C VAL A 59 -9.73 -0.26 -0.02
N ASP A 60 -10.68 -0.50 -0.92
CA ASP A 60 -10.42 -1.04 -2.27
C ASP A 60 -10.66 0.07 -3.29
N LEU A 61 -9.83 0.15 -4.33
CA LEU A 61 -10.01 1.09 -5.43
C LEU A 61 -9.63 0.45 -6.78
N ASP A 62 -10.35 0.82 -7.83
CA ASP A 62 -9.96 0.53 -9.20
C ASP A 62 -9.22 1.74 -9.76
N SER A 63 -7.96 1.57 -10.13
CA SER A 63 -7.04 2.69 -10.38
C SER A 63 -7.37 3.44 -11.68
N ALA A 64 -7.81 2.69 -12.69
CA ALA A 64 -8.02 3.18 -14.04
C ALA A 64 -9.14 2.43 -14.79
N PRO A 65 -10.41 2.52 -14.33
CA PRO A 65 -11.53 1.74 -14.88
C PRO A 65 -11.80 1.94 -16.38
N GLY A 66 -11.32 3.04 -16.96
CA GLY A 66 -11.49 3.35 -18.38
C GLY A 66 -10.62 2.51 -19.32
N PHE A 67 -9.56 1.86 -18.83
CA PHE A 67 -8.62 1.14 -19.72
C PHE A 67 -7.89 -0.04 -19.10
N CYS A 68 -7.92 -0.21 -17.77
CA CYS A 68 -7.20 -1.25 -17.06
C CYS A 68 -8.12 -1.92 -16.03
N ASP A 69 -7.93 -3.22 -15.80
CA ASP A 69 -8.60 -4.01 -14.77
C ASP A 69 -7.85 -4.01 -13.43
N GLU A 70 -6.89 -3.08 -13.24
CA GLU A 70 -6.14 -2.94 -12.00
C GLU A 70 -7.06 -2.45 -10.88
N SER A 71 -7.25 -3.34 -9.92
CA SER A 71 -7.83 -3.06 -8.62
C SER A 71 -6.73 -3.18 -7.56
N VAL A 72 -6.76 -2.31 -6.56
CA VAL A 72 -5.80 -2.26 -5.46
C VAL A 72 -6.54 -2.30 -4.13
N ARG A 73 -6.11 -3.19 -3.24
CA ARG A 73 -6.53 -3.23 -1.84
C ARG A 73 -5.48 -2.59 -0.97
N VAL A 74 -5.89 -1.59 -0.19
CA VAL A 74 -5.06 -0.96 0.84
C VAL A 74 -5.43 -1.55 2.20
N PHE A 75 -4.42 -1.94 2.97
CA PHE A 75 -4.59 -2.44 4.32
C PHE A 75 -4.22 -1.40 5.39
N LEU A 76 -4.93 -1.44 6.52
CA LEU A 76 -4.46 -0.84 7.76
C LEU A 76 -3.64 -1.88 8.52
N ALA A 77 -2.33 -1.63 8.60
CA ALA A 77 -1.38 -2.37 9.42
C ALA A 77 -1.06 -1.60 10.72
N THR A 78 -1.24 -2.24 11.87
CA THR A 78 -1.00 -1.69 13.22
C THR A 78 -0.24 -2.67 14.12
N GLY A 79 0.27 -2.19 15.26
CA GLY A 79 1.17 -2.96 16.12
C GLY A 79 2.48 -3.25 15.39
N LEU A 80 3.12 -2.19 14.91
CA LEU A 80 4.29 -2.29 14.03
C LEU A 80 5.55 -2.65 14.83
N SER A 81 6.43 -3.45 14.24
CA SER A 81 7.77 -3.73 14.77
C SER A 81 8.82 -3.71 13.66
N GLU A 82 10.02 -3.27 13.99
CA GLU A 82 11.17 -3.29 13.10
C GLU A 82 11.65 -4.74 12.90
N VAL A 83 11.77 -5.18 11.65
CA VAL A 83 12.35 -6.48 11.27
C VAL A 83 13.64 -6.33 10.47
N GLY A 84 14.02 -5.10 10.15
CA GLY A 84 15.14 -4.79 9.27
C GLY A 84 14.77 -4.98 7.81
N ARG A 85 15.47 -4.26 6.94
CA ARG A 85 15.27 -4.34 5.49
C ARG A 85 16.27 -5.33 4.90
N PRO A 86 15.86 -6.28 4.04
CA PRO A 86 16.80 -7.09 3.28
C PRO A 86 17.66 -6.20 2.36
N ASP A 87 18.77 -6.73 1.86
CA ASP A 87 19.61 -6.00 0.89
C ASP A 87 18.74 -5.63 -0.33
N ALA A 88 18.53 -4.33 -0.52
CA ALA A 88 17.70 -3.83 -1.60
C ALA A 88 18.38 -4.05 -2.96
N HIS A 89 17.63 -4.59 -3.93
CA HIS A 89 18.09 -4.81 -5.30
C HIS A 89 17.24 -3.98 -6.29
N ASP A 90 17.85 -3.60 -7.42
CA ASP A 90 17.18 -2.94 -8.56
C ASP A 90 16.41 -1.64 -8.22
N GLU A 91 15.10 -1.56 -8.54
CA GLU A 91 14.27 -0.34 -8.39
C GLU A 91 14.13 0.14 -6.94
N GLU A 92 14.48 -0.71 -5.98
CA GLU A 92 14.38 -0.46 -4.55
C GLU A 92 15.66 0.09 -3.91
N ALA A 93 16.80 0.05 -4.62
CA ALA A 93 18.09 0.47 -4.06
C ALA A 93 18.13 1.96 -3.66
N ASP A 94 17.35 2.80 -4.34
CA ASP A 94 17.26 4.26 -4.12
C ASP A 94 15.98 4.68 -3.35
N LEU A 95 15.27 3.72 -2.76
CA LEU A 95 13.96 3.94 -2.16
C LEU A 95 14.10 4.62 -0.79
N GLU A 96 13.74 5.90 -0.72
CA GLU A 96 13.71 6.68 0.53
C GLU A 96 12.42 6.34 1.30
N VAL A 97 12.57 5.91 2.55
CA VAL A 97 11.48 5.57 3.45
C VAL A 97 11.35 6.65 4.51
N ARG A 98 10.14 7.18 4.72
CA ARG A 98 9.90 8.24 5.71
C ARG A 98 8.58 8.08 6.44
N ARG A 99 8.61 8.40 7.73
CA ARG A 99 7.42 8.55 8.58
C ARG A 99 6.85 9.96 8.47
N PHE A 100 5.53 10.06 8.33
CA PHE A 100 4.78 11.30 8.30
C PHE A 100 3.70 11.27 9.37
N GLU A 101 3.52 12.37 10.09
CA GLU A 101 2.29 12.61 10.84
C GLU A 101 1.11 12.50 9.88
N LEU A 102 0.04 11.81 10.28
CA LEU A 102 -1.11 11.60 9.39
C LEU A 102 -1.71 12.95 8.93
N ALA A 103 -1.78 13.94 9.82
CA ALA A 103 -2.27 15.27 9.49
C ALA A 103 -1.40 15.96 8.41
N ASP A 104 -0.08 15.80 8.46
CA ASP A 104 0.83 16.35 7.46
C ASP A 104 0.65 15.65 6.11
N ALA A 105 0.49 14.32 6.11
CA ALA A 105 0.22 13.56 4.89
C ALA A 105 -1.11 14.00 4.24
N VAL A 106 -2.16 14.24 5.03
CA VAL A 106 -3.43 14.77 4.56
C VAL A 106 -3.27 16.17 3.95
N ALA A 107 -2.53 17.06 4.61
CA ALA A 107 -2.22 18.38 4.05
C ALA A 107 -1.44 18.29 2.72
N LYS A 108 -0.57 17.30 2.59
CA LYS A 108 0.18 17.01 1.36
C LYS A 108 -0.69 16.46 0.22
N VAL A 109 -1.73 15.70 0.54
CA VAL A 109 -2.76 15.32 -0.44
C VAL A 109 -3.46 16.57 -0.97
N TYR A 110 -3.95 17.44 -0.09
CA TYR A 110 -4.70 18.64 -0.52
C TYR A 110 -3.85 19.69 -1.25
N SER A 111 -2.56 19.78 -0.94
CA SER A 111 -1.63 20.69 -1.64
C SER A 111 -1.13 20.14 -2.98
N GLY A 112 -1.34 18.86 -3.28
CA GLY A 112 -0.86 18.21 -4.50
C GLY A 112 0.60 17.74 -4.42
N ASP A 113 1.19 17.68 -3.23
CA ASP A 113 2.51 17.07 -2.99
C ASP A 113 2.43 15.54 -3.05
N ILE A 114 1.31 14.96 -2.60
CA ILE A 114 1.00 13.53 -2.74
C ILE A 114 -0.12 13.38 -3.76
N VAL A 115 0.19 12.71 -4.88
CA VAL A 115 -0.73 12.60 -6.03
C VAL A 115 -0.98 11.18 -6.52
N ASN A 116 -0.22 10.20 -6.01
CA ASN A 116 -0.46 8.79 -6.34
C ASN A 116 -1.84 8.39 -5.82
N SER A 117 -2.72 7.88 -6.70
CA SER A 117 -4.14 7.65 -6.39
C SER A 117 -4.37 6.67 -5.24
N ILE A 118 -3.57 5.60 -5.17
CA ILE A 118 -3.61 4.59 -4.10
C ILE A 118 -3.27 5.25 -2.76
N SER A 119 -2.23 6.10 -2.76
CA SER A 119 -1.76 6.79 -1.57
C SER A 119 -2.74 7.85 -1.10
N VAL A 120 -3.31 8.63 -2.03
CA VAL A 120 -4.40 9.57 -1.75
C VAL A 120 -5.58 8.84 -1.11
N ALA A 121 -6.01 7.72 -1.69
CA ALA A 121 -7.12 6.92 -1.17
C ALA A 121 -6.83 6.39 0.24
N GLY A 122 -5.68 5.75 0.45
CA GLY A 122 -5.31 5.19 1.75
C GLY A 122 -5.15 6.25 2.86
N ILE A 123 -4.49 7.38 2.55
CA ILE A 123 -4.29 8.48 3.50
C ILE A 123 -5.63 9.10 3.92
N LEU A 124 -6.50 9.40 2.96
CA LEU A 124 -7.79 10.00 3.29
C LEU A 124 -8.74 8.98 3.94
N ALA A 125 -8.66 7.70 3.58
CA ALA A 125 -9.43 6.63 4.22
C ALA A 125 -9.05 6.48 5.70
N VAL A 126 -7.75 6.40 6.03
CA VAL A 126 -7.32 6.29 7.44
C VAL A 126 -7.61 7.58 8.22
N HIS A 127 -7.58 8.74 7.56
CA HIS A 127 -7.96 10.02 8.20
C HIS A 127 -9.45 10.11 8.54
N ALA A 128 -10.31 9.60 7.65
CA ALA A 128 -11.77 9.69 7.80
C ALA A 128 -12.39 8.48 8.52
N MET A 129 -11.64 7.40 8.75
CA MET A 129 -12.18 6.21 9.41
C MET A 129 -12.62 6.54 10.85
N PRO A 130 -13.82 6.11 11.27
CA PRO A 130 -14.31 6.41 12.61
C PRO A 130 -13.64 5.54 13.68
N ASP A 131 -13.40 4.26 13.39
CA ASP A 131 -12.77 3.28 14.26
C ASP A 131 -12.11 2.19 13.40
N ALA A 132 -10.91 1.75 13.79
CA ALA A 132 -10.20 0.64 13.14
C ALA A 132 -10.96 -0.68 13.28
N GLU A 133 -11.71 -0.88 14.36
CA GLU A 133 -12.50 -2.11 14.58
C GLU A 133 -13.73 -2.20 13.67
N ALA A 134 -14.19 -1.07 13.13
CA ALA A 134 -15.26 -1.04 12.14
C ALA A 134 -14.79 -1.42 10.72
N LEU A 135 -13.48 -1.55 10.51
CA LEU A 135 -12.93 -1.96 9.22
C LEU A 135 -13.22 -3.43 8.92
N ARG A 136 -13.30 -3.71 7.61
CA ARG A 136 -13.50 -5.06 7.09
C ARG A 136 -12.32 -5.97 7.49
N PRO A 137 -12.55 -7.27 7.70
CA PRO A 137 -11.45 -8.20 8.00
C PRO A 137 -10.46 -8.29 6.83
N ALA A 138 -9.25 -8.79 7.09
CA ALA A 138 -8.19 -8.88 6.07
C ALA A 138 -8.53 -9.81 4.90
N ASP A 139 -9.37 -10.82 5.14
CA ASP A 139 -9.87 -11.80 4.18
C ASP A 139 -11.21 -11.40 3.53
N ALA A 140 -11.65 -10.15 3.73
CA ALA A 140 -12.90 -9.66 3.16
C ALA A 140 -12.96 -9.89 1.64
N PRO A 141 -14.14 -10.14 1.05
CA PRO A 141 -14.27 -10.29 -0.39
C PRO A 141 -13.65 -9.11 -1.15
N TRP A 142 -12.95 -9.41 -2.26
CA TRP A 142 -12.39 -8.42 -3.17
C TRP A 142 -13.02 -8.64 -4.56
N PRO A 143 -14.15 -7.97 -4.86
CA PRO A 143 -14.94 -8.25 -6.07
C PRO A 143 -14.14 -8.10 -7.36
N ASP A 144 -13.33 -7.05 -7.44
CA ASP A 144 -12.58 -6.68 -8.66
C ASP A 144 -11.11 -7.13 -8.61
N ARG A 145 -10.77 -8.13 -7.77
CA ARG A 145 -9.40 -8.67 -7.72
C ARG A 145 -8.96 -9.09 -9.13
N PRO A 146 -7.85 -8.55 -9.67
CA PRO A 146 -7.43 -8.86 -11.04
C PRO A 146 -7.05 -10.35 -11.17
N THR A 147 -7.56 -11.01 -12.21
CA THR A 147 -7.26 -12.44 -12.48
C THR A 147 -6.79 -12.70 -13.91
N ALA A 148 -7.05 -11.78 -14.84
CA ALA A 148 -6.80 -12.00 -16.27
C ALA A 148 -5.31 -12.18 -16.59
N PHE A 149 -4.43 -11.37 -15.99
CA PHE A 149 -2.98 -11.47 -16.19
C PHE A 149 -2.39 -12.75 -15.59
N ALA A 150 -2.72 -13.06 -14.34
CA ALA A 150 -2.25 -14.28 -13.66
C ALA A 150 -2.64 -15.56 -14.42
N ARG A 151 -3.88 -15.62 -14.95
CA ARG A 151 -4.34 -16.74 -15.79
C ARG A 151 -3.52 -16.88 -17.09
N ARG A 152 -3.14 -15.77 -17.73
CA ARG A 152 -2.29 -15.80 -18.94
C ARG A 152 -0.89 -16.32 -18.64
N MET A 153 -0.38 -16.05 -17.44
CA MET A 153 0.92 -16.55 -16.97
C MET A 153 0.88 -18.01 -16.50
N GLY A 154 -0.31 -18.63 -16.44
CA GLY A 154 -0.46 -20.03 -16.01
C GLY A 154 -0.41 -20.22 -14.49
N HIS A 155 -0.66 -19.15 -13.73
CA HIS A 155 -0.60 -19.17 -12.26
C HIS A 155 -1.97 -19.40 -11.59
N LEU A 156 -3.05 -19.41 -12.39
CA LEU A 156 -4.44 -19.73 -12.03
C LEU A 156 -5.07 -20.57 -13.15
#